data_AF-A0A1B7X1H1-F1
#
_entry.id   AF-A0A1B7X1H1-F1
#
_cell.length_a   1.000
_cell.length_b   1.000
_cell.length_c   1.000
_cell.angle_alpha   90.00
_cell.angle_beta   90.00
_cell.angle_gamma   90.00
#
_symmetry.space_group_name_H-M   'P 1'
#
loop_
_entity.id
_entity.type
_entity.pdbx_description
1 polymer ?
#
loop_
_entity_poly.entity_id
_entity_poly.type
_entity_poly.pdbx_seq_one_letter_code
_entity_poly.pdbx_strand_id
1 'polypeptide(L)'
;MKNQNQDFIIIKNEEHQKKHDHVESSFNFKAVGVLLVIIAATAFALKGIFVKLAFEEGISVITLLLLRNAISAPLFWLGFFIVQRRNHISIQPQHLIACFFTGFLYFLSILTDLTGISLLDVSVERVIFFTYPAMIIIFTAIASRKLPAKNHLAAFIITYIGIGIIVGITSKWSIFINNLEGSIWAITAASSYALYLIKSQSIIASIGSIQFTTISNTFTFLCLCIYSLGFGVWPEFNINLNEYYYATIISVFCTVIPFFILFEGIKRIGSTQSAIISMIGPAITLLAAHTILSEKLDINQLMGVVIAILGVFMIIGNNILDTAWKNLYNQLNPNPKTITITLEPSQNANLWEQFSSWILSTNNLLYIGWFGVLMFSKGIPLGISGAFNFIIIFLAEYNILMHPLYLLSVAIVFGGSLFFAIYGNFVNSSLIRKNIKNKS
;
A
#
# COMPACT_ATOMS: atom_id res chain seq x y z
N MET A 1 15.60 7.90 51.17
CA MET A 1 15.95 8.52 49.87
C MET A 1 16.49 7.55 48.81
N LYS A 2 16.79 6.27 49.10
CA LYS A 2 17.24 5.29 48.07
C LYS A 2 16.13 4.67 47.20
N ASN A 3 14.87 4.65 47.63
CA ASN A 3 13.78 3.99 46.89
C ASN A 3 13.17 4.82 45.75
N GLN A 4 13.14 6.16 45.84
CA GLN A 4 12.53 7.01 44.80
C GLN A 4 13.32 7.04 43.48
N ASN A 5 14.63 6.80 43.51
CA ASN A 5 15.46 6.76 42.30
C ASN A 5 15.32 5.43 41.53
N GLN A 6 15.03 4.31 42.21
CA GLN A 6 14.78 3.03 41.53
C GLN A 6 13.42 3.03 40.83
N ASP A 7 12.38 3.56 41.46
CA ASP A 7 11.05 3.68 40.87
C ASP A 7 11.07 4.58 39.61
N PHE A 8 11.84 5.68 39.64
CA PHE A 8 11.99 6.58 38.48
C PHE A 8 12.73 5.93 37.29
N ILE A 9 13.67 5.03 37.54
CA ILE A 9 14.43 4.31 36.50
C ILE A 9 13.56 3.22 35.87
N ILE A 10 12.75 2.52 36.67
CA ILE A 10 11.82 1.48 36.19
C ILE A 10 10.72 2.12 35.31
N ILE A 11 10.14 3.24 35.75
CA ILE A 11 9.10 3.96 34.99
C ILE A 11 9.65 4.51 33.65
N LYS A 12 10.88 5.03 33.63
CA LYS A 12 11.53 5.50 32.38
C LYS A 12 11.85 4.37 31.41
N ASN A 13 12.26 3.20 31.92
CA ASN A 13 12.53 2.03 31.07
C ASN A 13 11.23 1.48 30.47
N GLU A 14 10.14 1.44 31.23
CA GLU A 14 8.82 1.04 30.71
C GLU A 14 8.27 2.02 29.66
N GLU A 15 8.47 3.34 29.82
CA GLU A 15 8.08 4.33 28.81
C GLU A 15 8.93 4.25 27.53
N HIS A 16 10.23 3.95 27.66
CA HIS A 16 11.11 3.74 26.51
C HIS A 16 10.80 2.43 25.77
N GLN A 17 10.49 1.34 26.49
CA GLN A 17 10.04 0.08 25.90
C GLN A 17 8.70 0.23 25.18
N LYS A 18 7.68 0.85 25.81
CA LYS A 18 6.39 1.12 25.16
C LYS A 18 6.54 1.97 23.90
N LYS A 19 7.46 2.95 23.87
CA LYS A 19 7.71 3.77 22.67
C LYS A 19 8.44 3.01 21.56
N HIS A 20 9.41 2.16 21.89
CA HIS A 20 10.06 1.29 20.91
C HIS A 20 9.06 0.29 20.30
N ASP A 21 8.22 -0.32 21.14
CA ASP A 21 7.15 -1.23 20.70
C ASP A 21 6.11 -0.52 19.80
N HIS A 22 5.78 0.75 20.10
CA HIS A 22 4.86 1.55 19.26
C HIS A 22 5.42 1.90 17.87
N VAL A 23 6.74 2.08 17.74
CA VAL A 23 7.37 2.44 16.45
C VAL A 23 7.60 1.21 15.57
N GLU A 24 8.09 0.10 16.13
CA GLU A 24 8.19 -1.19 15.41
C GLU A 24 6.83 -1.76 15.03
N SER A 25 5.83 -1.64 15.91
CA SER A 25 4.46 -2.05 15.59
C SER A 25 3.86 -1.23 14.46
N SER A 26 4.19 0.06 14.32
CA SER A 26 3.68 0.90 13.23
C SER A 26 4.22 0.52 11.84
N PHE A 27 5.49 0.10 11.75
CA PHE A 27 6.11 -0.38 10.52
C PHE A 27 5.48 -1.70 10.08
N ASN A 28 5.40 -2.66 11.01
CA ASN A 28 4.74 -3.94 10.77
C ASN A 28 3.25 -3.73 10.41
N PHE A 29 2.56 -2.76 11.02
CA PHE A 29 1.15 -2.49 10.75
C PHE A 29 0.89 -2.10 9.29
N LYS A 30 1.68 -1.18 8.72
CA LYS A 30 1.53 -0.75 7.33
C LYS A 30 2.05 -1.80 6.34
N ALA A 31 3.19 -2.42 6.61
CA ALA A 31 3.75 -3.47 5.74
C ALA A 31 2.81 -4.67 5.62
N VAL A 32 2.24 -5.12 6.75
CA VAL A 32 1.21 -6.17 6.72
C VAL A 32 -0.03 -5.70 5.98
N GLY A 33 -0.44 -4.44 6.10
CA GLY A 33 -1.53 -3.88 5.30
C GLY A 33 -1.28 -3.99 3.79
N VAL A 34 -0.08 -3.66 3.32
CA VAL A 34 0.32 -3.83 1.91
C VAL A 34 0.24 -5.29 1.48
N LEU A 35 0.79 -6.21 2.29
CA LEU A 35 0.77 -7.65 2.01
C LEU A 35 -0.67 -8.17 1.88
N LEU A 36 -1.55 -7.82 2.83
CA LEU A 36 -2.96 -8.20 2.80
C LEU A 36 -3.63 -7.73 1.50
N VAL A 37 -3.40 -6.48 1.09
CA VAL A 37 -4.00 -5.96 -0.15
C VAL A 37 -3.46 -6.70 -1.39
N ILE A 38 -2.16 -7.04 -1.45
CA ILE A 38 -1.60 -7.81 -2.57
C ILE A 38 -2.24 -9.20 -2.65
N ILE A 39 -2.37 -9.89 -1.51
CA ILE A 39 -3.01 -11.21 -1.43
C ILE A 39 -4.47 -11.13 -1.89
N ALA A 40 -5.22 -10.15 -1.38
CA ALA A 40 -6.61 -9.96 -1.79
C ALA A 40 -6.76 -9.58 -3.27
N ALA A 41 -5.89 -8.70 -3.78
CA ALA A 41 -5.89 -8.29 -5.18
C ALA A 41 -5.60 -9.46 -6.12
N THR A 42 -4.69 -10.36 -5.73
CA THR A 42 -4.40 -11.60 -6.47
C THR A 42 -5.65 -12.46 -6.61
N ALA A 43 -6.34 -12.70 -5.50
CA ALA A 43 -7.54 -13.52 -5.49
C ALA A 43 -8.72 -12.86 -6.25
N PHE A 44 -8.86 -11.53 -6.18
CA PHE A 44 -9.84 -10.80 -6.99
C PHE A 44 -9.51 -10.79 -8.48
N ALA A 45 -8.23 -10.77 -8.85
CA ALA A 45 -7.81 -10.83 -10.25
C ALA A 45 -8.14 -12.18 -10.90
N LEU A 46 -8.00 -13.28 -10.15
CA LEU A 46 -8.36 -14.62 -10.61
C LEU A 46 -9.86 -14.82 -10.83
N LYS A 47 -10.71 -14.05 -10.13
CA LYS A 47 -12.18 -14.06 -10.29
C LYS A 47 -12.58 -14.00 -11.76
N GLY A 48 -11.96 -13.12 -12.55
CA GLY A 48 -12.30 -12.93 -13.96
C GLY A 48 -12.17 -14.20 -14.79
N ILE A 49 -11.16 -15.03 -14.51
CA ILE A 49 -10.92 -16.28 -15.23
C ILE A 49 -11.97 -17.31 -14.86
N PHE A 50 -12.24 -17.49 -13.56
CA PHE A 50 -13.28 -18.42 -13.12
C PHE A 50 -14.67 -18.03 -13.60
N VAL A 51 -14.97 -16.73 -13.69
CA VAL A 51 -16.22 -16.24 -14.27
C VAL A 51 -16.31 -16.60 -15.76
N LYS A 52 -15.22 -16.41 -16.52
CA LYS A 52 -15.17 -16.81 -17.93
C LYS A 52 -15.48 -18.29 -18.10
N LEU A 53 -14.79 -19.13 -17.34
CA LEU A 53 -14.98 -20.59 -17.36
C LEU A 53 -16.41 -20.98 -16.95
N ALA A 54 -16.99 -20.29 -15.96
CA ALA A 54 -18.37 -20.53 -15.57
C ALA A 54 -19.36 -20.19 -16.71
N PHE A 55 -19.15 -19.07 -17.40
CA PHE A 55 -19.97 -18.68 -18.56
C PHE A 55 -19.82 -19.63 -19.75
N GLU A 56 -18.65 -20.22 -19.95
CA GLU A 56 -18.43 -21.26 -20.97
C GLU A 56 -19.24 -22.55 -20.68
N GLU A 57 -19.50 -22.86 -19.41
CA GLU A 57 -20.43 -23.95 -19.02
C GLU A 57 -21.91 -23.57 -19.18
N GLY A 58 -22.23 -22.32 -19.52
CA GLY A 58 -23.59 -21.85 -19.80
C GLY A 58 -24.32 -21.18 -18.64
N ILE A 59 -23.68 -20.95 -17.49
CA ILE A 59 -24.36 -20.30 -16.35
C ILE A 59 -24.75 -18.86 -16.70
N SER A 60 -25.99 -18.49 -16.42
CA SER A 60 -26.45 -17.11 -16.61
C SER A 60 -25.90 -16.16 -15.54
N VAL A 61 -25.74 -14.88 -15.90
CA VAL A 61 -25.19 -13.82 -15.01
C VAL A 61 -25.91 -13.76 -13.66
N ILE A 62 -27.24 -13.79 -13.69
CA ILE A 62 -28.08 -13.68 -12.49
C ILE A 62 -28.01 -14.93 -11.64
N THR A 63 -27.98 -16.12 -12.25
CA THR A 63 -27.79 -17.40 -11.55
C THR A 63 -26.46 -17.43 -10.83
N LEU A 64 -25.36 -17.05 -11.50
CA LEU A 64 -24.03 -16.98 -10.90
C LEU A 64 -23.98 -15.98 -9.75
N LEU A 65 -24.59 -14.80 -9.90
CA LEU A 65 -24.66 -13.79 -8.84
C LEU A 65 -25.42 -14.27 -7.61
N LEU A 66 -26.59 -14.87 -7.80
CA LEU A 66 -27.43 -15.35 -6.71
C LEU A 66 -26.76 -16.49 -5.98
N LEU A 67 -26.23 -17.49 -6.70
CA LEU A 67 -25.46 -18.58 -6.09
C LEU A 67 -24.24 -18.05 -5.33
N ARG A 68 -23.48 -17.15 -5.95
CA ARG A 68 -22.28 -16.57 -5.34
C ARG A 68 -22.59 -15.91 -4.00
N ASN A 69 -23.64 -15.09 -3.95
CA ASN A 69 -24.00 -14.36 -2.74
C ASN A 69 -24.74 -15.24 -1.73
N ALA A 70 -25.53 -16.22 -2.17
CA ALA A 70 -26.19 -17.20 -1.30
C ALA A 70 -25.18 -18.11 -0.59
N ILE A 71 -24.09 -18.49 -1.27
CA ILE A 71 -22.98 -19.25 -0.66
C ILE A 71 -22.12 -18.33 0.23
N SER A 72 -21.85 -17.10 -0.21
CA SER A 72 -20.96 -16.19 0.51
C SER A 72 -21.57 -15.64 1.82
N ALA A 73 -22.86 -15.31 1.83
CA ALA A 73 -23.54 -14.72 2.99
C ALA A 73 -23.39 -15.55 4.28
N PRO A 74 -23.71 -16.86 4.34
CA PRO A 74 -23.53 -17.65 5.55
C PRO A 74 -22.06 -17.78 5.95
N LEU A 75 -21.13 -17.80 5.00
CA LEU A 75 -19.69 -17.86 5.28
C LEU A 75 -19.16 -16.56 5.91
N PHE A 76 -19.67 -15.40 5.50
CA PHE A 76 -19.37 -14.14 6.17
C PHE A 76 -19.86 -14.15 7.62
N TRP A 77 -21.08 -14.61 7.87
CA TRP A 77 -21.63 -14.74 9.22
C TRP A 77 -20.85 -15.75 10.07
N LEU A 78 -20.43 -16.87 9.48
CA LEU A 78 -19.56 -17.84 10.14
C LEU A 78 -18.23 -17.20 10.55
N GLY A 79 -17.60 -16.43 9.64
CA GLY A 79 -16.38 -15.67 9.96
C GLY A 79 -16.59 -14.66 11.10
N PHE A 80 -17.72 -13.96 11.09
CA PHE A 80 -18.12 -13.08 12.18
C PHE A 80 -18.25 -13.83 13.51
N PHE A 81 -18.96 -14.95 13.57
CA PHE A 81 -19.16 -15.70 14.82
C PHE A 81 -17.87 -16.31 15.37
N ILE A 82 -16.93 -16.70 14.51
CA ILE A 82 -15.63 -17.24 14.94
C ILE A 82 -14.79 -16.14 15.61
N VAL A 83 -14.74 -14.94 15.02
CA VAL A 83 -13.81 -13.89 15.47
C VAL A 83 -14.43 -12.97 16.53
N GLN A 84 -15.74 -12.72 16.49
CA GLN A 84 -16.43 -11.74 17.32
C GLN A 84 -16.72 -12.23 18.76
N ARG A 85 -16.34 -13.46 19.14
CA ARG A 85 -16.52 -14.00 20.51
C ARG A 85 -15.91 -13.15 21.64
N ARG A 86 -15.16 -12.08 21.33
CA ARG A 86 -14.43 -11.27 22.32
C ARG A 86 -14.87 -9.81 22.48
N ASN A 87 -15.72 -9.23 21.62
CA ASN A 87 -16.18 -7.83 21.78
C ASN A 87 -17.55 -7.57 21.11
N HIS A 88 -18.58 -7.34 21.92
CA HIS A 88 -19.89 -6.88 21.46
C HIS A 88 -19.87 -5.36 21.27
N ILE A 89 -19.65 -4.91 20.04
CA ILE A 89 -19.90 -3.52 19.66
C ILE A 89 -21.37 -3.45 19.24
N SER A 90 -22.18 -2.73 20.01
CA SER A 90 -23.58 -2.46 19.66
C SER A 90 -23.62 -1.55 18.43
N ILE A 91 -24.38 -1.97 17.41
CA ILE A 91 -24.42 -1.27 16.13
C ILE A 91 -25.50 -0.20 16.19
N GLN A 92 -25.06 1.06 16.08
CA GLN A 92 -25.98 2.18 15.98
C GLN A 92 -26.75 2.15 14.65
N PRO A 93 -28.04 2.58 14.63
CA PRO A 93 -28.86 2.59 13.41
C PRO A 93 -28.21 3.36 12.24
N GLN A 94 -27.43 4.40 12.55
CA GLN A 94 -26.70 5.20 11.56
C GLN A 94 -25.67 4.35 10.79
N HIS A 95 -24.99 3.43 11.47
CA HIS A 95 -24.03 2.52 10.83
C HIS A 95 -24.72 1.45 10.00
N LEU A 96 -25.91 0.98 10.41
CA LEU A 96 -26.73 0.06 9.61
C LEU A 96 -27.16 0.71 8.29
N ILE A 97 -27.64 1.96 8.33
CA ILE A 97 -28.02 2.71 7.13
C ILE A 97 -26.80 2.90 6.22
N ALA A 98 -25.63 3.25 6.78
CA ALA A 98 -24.40 3.37 5.99
C ALA A 98 -23.95 2.01 5.38
N CYS A 99 -24.14 0.91 6.09
CA CYS A 99 -23.90 -0.45 5.58
C CYS A 99 -24.88 -0.83 4.47
N PHE A 100 -26.13 -0.39 4.56
CA PHE A 100 -27.12 -0.57 3.49
C PHE A 100 -26.69 0.15 2.21
N PHE A 101 -26.31 1.43 2.31
CA PHE A 101 -25.84 2.20 1.14
C PHE A 101 -24.59 1.59 0.51
N THR A 102 -23.62 1.14 1.32
CA THR A 102 -22.42 0.45 0.79
C THR A 102 -22.76 -0.91 0.20
N GLY A 103 -23.68 -1.68 0.81
CA GLY A 103 -24.18 -2.94 0.27
C GLY A 103 -24.88 -2.75 -1.08
N PHE A 104 -25.66 -1.67 -1.23
CA PHE A 104 -26.30 -1.29 -2.49
C PHE A 104 -25.28 -0.88 -3.56
N LEU A 105 -24.27 -0.06 -3.21
CA LEU A 105 -23.19 0.29 -4.14
C LEU A 105 -22.41 -0.94 -4.61
N TYR A 106 -22.16 -1.89 -3.71
CA TYR A 106 -21.50 -3.14 -4.07
C TYR A 106 -22.40 -4.04 -4.94
N PHE A 107 -23.70 -4.12 -4.63
CA PHE A 107 -24.69 -4.78 -5.48
C PHE A 107 -24.68 -4.22 -6.91
N LEU A 108 -24.73 -2.90 -7.05
CA LEU A 108 -24.68 -2.24 -8.35
C LEU A 108 -23.37 -2.56 -9.07
N SER A 109 -22.24 -2.53 -8.35
CA SER A 109 -20.93 -2.86 -8.90
C SER A 109 -20.87 -4.30 -9.43
N ILE A 110 -21.29 -5.30 -8.66
CA ILE A 110 -21.17 -6.71 -9.08
C ILE A 110 -22.15 -7.07 -10.20
N LEU A 111 -23.35 -6.47 -10.21
CA LEU A 111 -24.32 -6.67 -11.27
C LEU A 111 -23.76 -6.14 -12.58
N THR A 112 -23.28 -4.90 -12.57
CA THR A 112 -22.75 -4.23 -13.77
C THR A 112 -21.40 -4.78 -14.24
N ASP A 113 -20.56 -5.29 -13.33
CA ASP A 113 -19.31 -6.02 -13.64
C ASP A 113 -19.61 -7.28 -14.43
N LEU A 114 -20.48 -8.17 -13.93
CA LEU A 114 -20.77 -9.44 -14.61
C LEU A 114 -21.59 -9.27 -15.88
N THR A 115 -22.49 -8.29 -15.96
CA THR A 115 -23.16 -7.98 -17.24
C THR A 115 -22.17 -7.41 -18.26
N GLY A 116 -21.19 -6.61 -17.82
CA GLY A 116 -20.09 -6.15 -18.67
C GLY A 116 -19.29 -7.33 -19.26
N ILE A 117 -18.96 -8.32 -18.43
CA ILE A 117 -18.21 -9.53 -18.84
C ILE A 117 -19.04 -10.41 -19.78
N SER A 118 -20.38 -10.47 -19.63
CA SER A 118 -21.19 -11.22 -20.60
C SER A 118 -21.26 -10.59 -21.99
N LEU A 119 -20.97 -9.28 -22.10
CA LEU A 119 -21.02 -8.52 -23.36
C LEU A 119 -19.64 -8.25 -23.97
N LEU A 120 -18.59 -8.28 -23.15
CA LEU A 120 -17.20 -8.00 -23.53
C LEU A 120 -16.32 -9.20 -23.22
N ASP A 121 -15.22 -9.34 -23.96
CA ASP A 121 -14.15 -10.24 -23.54
C ASP A 121 -13.65 -9.84 -22.14
N VAL A 122 -13.42 -10.83 -21.28
CA VAL A 122 -12.94 -10.63 -19.90
C VAL A 122 -11.68 -9.76 -19.86
N SER A 123 -10.79 -9.94 -20.85
CA SER A 123 -9.57 -9.14 -20.95
C SER A 123 -9.82 -7.65 -21.23
N VAL A 124 -10.93 -7.28 -21.88
CA VAL A 124 -11.30 -5.89 -22.17
C VAL A 124 -12.07 -5.31 -20.98
N GLU A 125 -13.04 -6.05 -20.46
CA GLU A 125 -13.83 -5.62 -19.30
C GLU A 125 -12.94 -5.28 -18.12
N ARG A 126 -11.98 -6.15 -17.79
CA ARG A 126 -11.11 -5.97 -16.62
C ARG A 126 -10.37 -4.65 -16.66
N VAL A 127 -9.96 -4.22 -17.84
CA VAL A 127 -9.18 -2.99 -18.04
C VAL A 127 -10.03 -1.77 -17.71
N ILE A 128 -11.25 -1.79 -18.22
CA ILE A 128 -12.24 -0.75 -17.95
C ILE A 128 -12.58 -0.78 -16.47
N PHE A 129 -12.78 -1.96 -15.86
CA PHE A 129 -13.03 -2.09 -14.44
C PHE A 129 -11.88 -1.53 -13.59
N PHE A 130 -10.62 -1.84 -13.95
CA PHE A 130 -9.40 -1.33 -13.30
C PHE A 130 -9.16 0.18 -13.52
N THR A 131 -10.11 0.92 -14.08
CA THR A 131 -10.19 2.38 -13.96
C THR A 131 -10.71 2.83 -12.58
N TYR A 132 -11.26 1.92 -11.76
CA TYR A 132 -11.76 2.26 -10.42
C TYR A 132 -10.72 2.94 -9.51
N PRO A 133 -9.39 2.64 -9.54
CA PRO A 133 -8.40 3.36 -8.74
C PRO A 133 -8.29 4.83 -9.18
N ALA A 134 -8.45 5.11 -10.48
CA ALA A 134 -8.54 6.47 -11.01
C ALA A 134 -9.77 7.19 -10.43
N MET A 135 -10.92 6.51 -10.46
CA MET A 135 -12.16 7.02 -9.88
C MET A 135 -12.01 7.27 -8.37
N ILE A 136 -11.30 6.41 -7.64
CA ILE A 136 -11.00 6.63 -6.21
C ILE A 136 -10.19 7.90 -6.03
N ILE A 137 -9.12 8.10 -6.81
CA ILE A 137 -8.29 9.31 -6.73
C ILE A 137 -9.13 10.55 -7.03
N ILE A 138 -9.96 10.52 -8.08
CA ILE A 138 -10.81 11.65 -8.48
C ILE A 138 -11.84 11.96 -7.38
N PHE A 139 -12.61 10.97 -6.94
CA PHE A 139 -13.65 11.17 -5.94
C PHE A 139 -13.08 11.60 -4.59
N THR A 140 -11.94 11.04 -4.17
CA THR A 140 -11.26 11.49 -2.94
C THR A 140 -10.69 12.89 -3.07
N ALA A 141 -10.14 13.26 -4.24
CA ALA A 141 -9.66 14.62 -4.48
C ALA A 141 -10.80 15.65 -4.49
N ILE A 142 -11.94 15.32 -5.09
CA ILE A 142 -13.15 16.16 -5.07
C ILE A 142 -13.67 16.31 -3.63
N ALA A 143 -13.82 15.20 -2.90
CA ALA A 143 -14.35 15.20 -1.54
C ALA A 143 -13.43 15.94 -0.54
N SER A 144 -12.11 15.79 -0.69
CA SER A 144 -11.12 16.43 0.19
C SER A 144 -10.66 17.80 -0.28
N ARG A 145 -11.04 18.23 -1.49
CA ARG A 145 -10.56 19.43 -2.18
C ARG A 145 -9.02 19.52 -2.24
N LYS A 146 -8.34 18.38 -2.25
CA LYS A 146 -6.87 18.28 -2.27
C LYS A 146 -6.45 17.15 -3.21
N LEU A 147 -5.48 17.43 -4.08
CA LEU A 147 -4.88 16.41 -4.93
C LEU A 147 -4.03 15.43 -4.10
N PRO A 148 -3.93 14.16 -4.52
CA PRO A 148 -3.04 13.21 -3.89
C PRO A 148 -1.58 13.67 -3.99
N ALA A 149 -0.73 13.13 -3.11
CA ALA A 149 0.71 13.39 -3.17
C ALA A 149 1.26 13.08 -4.57
N LYS A 150 2.20 13.91 -5.05
CA LYS A 150 2.82 13.78 -6.38
C LYS A 150 3.35 12.36 -6.64
N ASN A 151 3.88 11.71 -5.61
CA ASN A 151 4.40 10.35 -5.68
C ASN A 151 3.30 9.31 -5.96
N HIS A 152 2.12 9.46 -5.35
CA HIS A 152 0.98 8.57 -5.62
C HIS A 152 0.44 8.78 -7.03
N LEU A 153 0.40 10.03 -7.50
CA LEU A 153 -0.02 10.36 -8.86
C LEU A 153 0.95 9.79 -9.90
N ALA A 154 2.25 9.93 -9.69
CA ALA A 154 3.29 9.38 -10.56
C ALA A 154 3.18 7.84 -10.66
N ALA A 155 3.07 7.17 -9.52
CA ALA A 155 2.90 5.71 -9.48
C ALA A 155 1.60 5.26 -10.16
N PHE A 156 0.50 5.99 -9.96
CA PHE A 156 -0.75 5.73 -10.68
C PHE A 156 -0.57 5.84 -12.20
N ILE A 157 0.05 6.93 -12.70
CA ILE A 157 0.28 7.15 -14.13
C ILE A 157 1.14 6.04 -14.73
N ILE A 158 2.27 5.69 -14.08
CA ILE A 158 3.16 4.62 -14.54
C ILE A 158 2.40 3.28 -14.60
N THR A 159 1.64 2.97 -13.55
CA THR A 159 0.88 1.72 -13.51
C THR A 159 -0.18 1.66 -14.60
N TYR A 160 -0.88 2.77 -14.86
CA TYR A 160 -1.89 2.87 -15.89
C TYR A 160 -1.31 2.75 -17.31
N ILE A 161 -0.11 3.30 -17.56
CA ILE A 161 0.63 3.09 -18.81
C ILE A 161 0.94 1.60 -19.00
N GLY A 162 1.44 0.93 -17.96
CA GLY A 162 1.69 -0.52 -17.99
C GLY A 162 0.44 -1.33 -18.31
N ILE A 163 -0.69 -1.02 -17.65
CA ILE A 163 -1.99 -1.63 -17.95
C ILE A 163 -2.39 -1.38 -19.41
N GLY A 164 -2.22 -0.16 -19.94
CA GLY A 164 -2.55 0.14 -21.32
C GLY A 164 -1.77 -0.69 -22.34
N ILE A 165 -0.50 -0.99 -22.04
CA ILE A 165 0.35 -1.85 -22.87
C ILE A 165 -0.10 -3.32 -22.79
N ILE A 166 -0.40 -3.83 -21.58
CA ILE A 166 -0.91 -5.22 -21.37
C ILE A 166 -2.11 -5.53 -22.27
N VAL A 167 -2.96 -4.54 -22.47
CA VAL A 167 -4.24 -4.68 -23.16
C VAL A 167 -4.06 -4.55 -24.67
N GLY A 168 -2.97 -3.92 -25.09
CA GLY A 168 -2.75 -3.53 -26.46
C GLY A 168 -3.86 -2.59 -26.92
N ILE A 169 -3.99 -1.42 -26.26
CA ILE A 169 -5.03 -0.39 -26.51
C ILE A 169 -5.25 -0.14 -28.01
N THR A 170 -4.23 -0.27 -28.85
CA THR A 170 -4.31 -0.11 -30.31
C THR A 170 -5.06 -1.23 -31.04
N SER A 171 -5.02 -2.47 -30.55
CA SER A 171 -5.61 -3.65 -31.20
C SER A 171 -7.07 -3.92 -30.82
N LYS A 172 -7.49 -3.54 -29.60
CA LYS A 172 -8.83 -3.81 -29.05
C LYS A 172 -9.73 -2.57 -28.97
N TRP A 173 -9.26 -1.42 -29.47
CA TRP A 173 -10.02 -0.17 -29.45
C TRP A 173 -11.33 -0.22 -30.26
N SER A 174 -11.32 -0.97 -31.37
CA SER A 174 -12.52 -1.21 -32.18
C SER A 174 -13.59 -1.97 -31.41
N ILE A 175 -13.20 -2.94 -30.57
CA ILE A 175 -14.11 -3.72 -29.72
C ILE A 175 -14.79 -2.82 -28.69
N PHE A 176 -14.05 -1.87 -28.12
CA PHE A 176 -14.59 -0.88 -27.19
C PHE A 176 -15.68 -0.01 -27.82
N ILE A 177 -15.42 0.55 -29.02
CA ILE A 177 -16.40 1.40 -29.72
C ILE A 177 -17.59 0.59 -30.21
N ASN A 178 -17.35 -0.63 -30.71
CA ASN A 178 -18.41 -1.47 -31.27
C ASN A 178 -19.35 -2.01 -30.19
N ASN A 179 -18.86 -2.23 -28.96
CA ASN A 179 -19.65 -2.70 -27.82
C ASN A 179 -19.76 -1.62 -26.73
N LEU A 180 -20.39 -0.50 -27.12
CA LEU A 180 -20.58 0.66 -26.24
C LEU A 180 -21.39 0.31 -24.98
N GLU A 181 -22.37 -0.58 -25.12
CA GLU A 181 -23.20 -1.04 -24.00
C GLU A 181 -22.36 -1.72 -22.90
N GLY A 182 -21.58 -2.75 -23.24
CA GLY A 182 -20.72 -3.44 -22.29
C GLY A 182 -19.69 -2.51 -21.63
N SER A 183 -19.19 -1.54 -22.38
CA SER A 183 -18.26 -0.52 -21.89
C SER A 183 -18.89 0.40 -20.84
N ILE A 184 -20.14 0.82 -21.05
CA ILE A 184 -20.90 1.62 -20.06
C ILE A 184 -21.11 0.81 -18.77
N TRP A 185 -21.46 -0.47 -18.89
CA TRP A 185 -21.62 -1.35 -17.74
C TRP A 185 -20.34 -1.47 -16.93
N ALA A 186 -19.19 -1.70 -17.58
CA ALA A 186 -17.90 -1.80 -16.93
C ALA A 186 -17.45 -0.48 -16.24
N ILE A 187 -17.69 0.68 -16.86
CA ILE A 187 -17.40 1.99 -16.24
C ILE A 187 -18.30 2.24 -15.02
N THR A 188 -19.57 1.85 -15.12
CA THR A 188 -20.53 1.94 -14.03
C THR A 188 -20.11 1.04 -12.86
N ALA A 189 -19.61 -0.16 -13.16
CA ALA A 189 -19.06 -1.08 -12.17
C ALA A 189 -17.86 -0.49 -11.44
N ALA A 190 -16.90 0.08 -12.20
CA ALA A 190 -15.71 0.73 -11.66
C ALA A 190 -16.06 1.92 -10.74
N SER A 191 -17.01 2.75 -11.17
CA SER A 191 -17.44 3.93 -10.43
C SER A 191 -18.16 3.55 -9.13
N SER A 192 -19.06 2.56 -9.20
CA SER A 192 -19.78 2.04 -8.04
C SER A 192 -18.83 1.37 -7.04
N TYR A 193 -17.85 0.61 -7.53
CA TYR A 193 -16.81 -0.01 -6.71
C TYR A 193 -15.90 1.02 -6.03
N ALA A 194 -15.53 2.08 -6.74
CA ALA A 194 -14.73 3.17 -6.19
C ALA A 194 -15.44 3.87 -5.03
N LEU A 195 -16.73 4.22 -5.21
CA LEU A 195 -17.55 4.81 -4.17
C LEU A 195 -17.74 3.85 -2.99
N TYR A 196 -17.96 2.57 -3.27
CA TYR A 196 -18.03 1.52 -2.26
C TYR A 196 -16.77 1.50 -1.39
N LEU A 197 -15.58 1.41 -1.97
CA LEU A 197 -14.32 1.36 -1.21
C LEU A 197 -14.07 2.63 -0.38
N ILE A 198 -14.34 3.82 -0.92
CA ILE A 198 -14.19 5.09 -0.19
C ILE A 198 -15.11 5.13 1.02
N LYS A 199 -16.39 4.80 0.85
CA LYS A 199 -17.39 4.84 1.94
C LYS A 199 -17.12 3.76 2.97
N SER A 200 -16.71 2.57 2.52
CA SER A 200 -16.33 1.45 3.39
C SER A 200 -15.23 1.83 4.38
N GLN A 201 -14.19 2.56 3.94
CA GLN A 201 -13.07 2.96 4.80
C GLN A 201 -13.53 3.71 6.07
N SER A 202 -14.47 4.64 5.94
CA SER A 202 -14.99 5.42 7.07
C SER A 202 -15.75 4.55 8.07
N ILE A 203 -16.59 3.63 7.56
CA ILE A 203 -17.43 2.74 8.37
C ILE A 203 -16.57 1.68 9.08
N ILE A 204 -15.55 1.15 8.39
CA ILE A 204 -14.61 0.17 8.97
C ILE A 204 -13.85 0.75 10.16
N ALA A 205 -13.56 2.05 10.15
CA ALA A 205 -12.92 2.72 11.27
C ALA A 205 -13.83 2.77 12.52
N SER A 206 -15.16 2.77 12.35
CA SER A 206 -16.12 2.86 13.47
C SER A 206 -16.58 1.51 14.02
N ILE A 207 -16.93 0.55 13.15
CA ILE A 207 -17.49 -0.76 13.56
C ILE A 207 -16.53 -1.95 13.33
N GLY A 208 -15.38 -1.71 12.68
CA GLY A 208 -14.41 -2.76 12.35
C GLY A 208 -14.68 -3.48 11.03
N SER A 209 -13.63 -4.11 10.49
CA SER A 209 -13.60 -4.75 9.16
C SER A 209 -14.56 -5.94 9.05
N ILE A 210 -14.62 -6.80 10.09
CA ILE A 210 -15.42 -8.03 10.09
C ILE A 210 -16.93 -7.75 10.18
N GLN A 211 -17.34 -6.83 11.06
CA GLN A 211 -18.76 -6.43 11.17
C GLN A 211 -19.24 -5.78 9.88
N PHE A 212 -18.45 -4.82 9.38
CA PHE A 212 -18.74 -4.11 8.14
C PHE A 212 -18.93 -5.08 6.96
N THR A 213 -17.96 -5.97 6.74
CA THR A 213 -18.00 -6.93 5.62
C THR A 213 -19.22 -7.83 5.70
N THR A 214 -19.56 -8.34 6.89
CA THR A 214 -20.70 -9.25 7.08
C THR A 214 -22.03 -8.55 6.78
N ILE A 215 -22.24 -7.37 7.36
CA ILE A 215 -23.50 -6.64 7.23
C ILE A 215 -23.66 -6.06 5.82
N SER A 216 -22.60 -5.46 5.28
CA SER A 216 -22.63 -4.88 3.93
C SER A 216 -22.91 -5.94 2.87
N ASN A 217 -22.24 -7.10 2.91
CA ASN A 217 -22.51 -8.19 1.97
C ASN A 217 -23.88 -8.85 2.19
N THR A 218 -24.41 -8.86 3.42
CA THR A 218 -25.79 -9.30 3.66
C THR A 218 -26.78 -8.37 2.97
N PHE A 219 -26.59 -7.05 3.05
CA PHE A 219 -27.42 -6.10 2.30
C PHE A 219 -27.25 -6.23 0.79
N THR A 220 -26.03 -6.49 0.29
CA THR A 220 -25.80 -6.81 -1.12
C THR A 220 -26.63 -8.00 -1.58
N PHE A 221 -26.65 -9.08 -0.81
CA PHE A 221 -27.46 -10.26 -1.11
C PHE A 221 -28.96 -9.93 -1.10
N LEU A 222 -29.44 -9.17 -0.11
CA LEU A 222 -30.84 -8.75 -0.05
C LEU A 222 -31.24 -7.88 -1.26
N CYS A 223 -30.42 -6.91 -1.65
CA CYS A 223 -30.65 -6.10 -2.84
C CYS A 223 -30.72 -6.96 -4.10
N LEU A 224 -29.86 -7.97 -4.22
CA LEU A 224 -29.86 -8.90 -5.34
C LEU A 224 -31.12 -9.77 -5.39
N CYS A 225 -31.59 -10.27 -4.24
CA CYS A 225 -32.86 -11.00 -4.14
C CYS A 225 -34.05 -10.11 -4.54
N ILE A 226 -34.09 -8.85 -4.07
CA ILE A 226 -35.15 -7.89 -4.43
C ILE A 226 -35.13 -7.61 -5.94
N TYR A 227 -33.94 -7.46 -6.53
CA TYR A 227 -33.79 -7.29 -7.97
C TYR A 227 -34.32 -8.51 -8.74
N SER A 228 -33.91 -9.73 -8.35
CA SER A 228 -34.36 -10.99 -8.94
C SER A 228 -35.89 -11.14 -8.87
N LEU A 229 -36.49 -10.85 -7.71
CA LEU A 229 -37.93 -10.85 -7.49
C LEU A 229 -38.65 -9.81 -8.35
N GLY A 230 -38.15 -8.57 -8.39
CA GLY A 230 -38.79 -7.45 -9.06
C GLY A 230 -38.81 -7.56 -10.58
N PHE A 231 -37.78 -8.17 -11.18
CA PHE A 231 -37.68 -8.39 -12.62
C PHE A 231 -38.09 -9.80 -13.05
N GLY A 232 -38.51 -10.65 -12.11
CA GLY A 232 -38.93 -12.03 -12.39
C GLY A 232 -37.82 -12.92 -12.94
N VAL A 233 -36.55 -12.59 -12.69
CA VAL A 233 -35.41 -13.36 -13.17
C VAL A 233 -34.90 -14.26 -12.07
N TRP A 234 -35.09 -15.56 -12.24
CA TRP A 234 -34.78 -16.57 -11.24
C TRP A 234 -33.54 -17.37 -11.64
N PRO A 235 -32.80 -17.90 -10.65
CA PRO A 235 -31.71 -18.81 -10.95
C PRO A 235 -32.30 -20.06 -11.59
N GLU A 236 -31.66 -20.54 -12.66
CA GLU A 236 -31.97 -21.85 -13.19
C GLU A 236 -31.58 -22.88 -12.13
N PHE A 237 -32.48 -23.80 -11.75
CA PHE A 237 -32.17 -24.79 -10.71
C PHE A 237 -31.59 -26.09 -11.28
N ASN A 238 -31.61 -26.24 -12.61
CA ASN A 238 -31.07 -27.41 -13.31
C ASN A 238 -29.63 -27.13 -13.77
N ILE A 239 -28.76 -26.88 -12.79
CA ILE A 239 -27.37 -26.46 -13.02
C ILE A 239 -26.45 -27.68 -12.99
N ASN A 240 -25.50 -27.76 -13.91
CA ASN A 240 -24.48 -28.80 -13.90
C ASN A 240 -23.56 -28.72 -12.67
N LEU A 241 -22.93 -29.86 -12.33
CA LEU A 241 -21.97 -29.93 -11.21
C LEU A 241 -20.80 -28.95 -11.39
N ASN A 242 -20.34 -28.74 -12.62
CA ASN A 242 -19.23 -27.84 -12.96
C ASN A 242 -19.56 -26.37 -12.67
N GLU A 243 -20.77 -25.94 -12.99
CA GLU A 243 -21.24 -24.58 -12.73
C GLU A 243 -21.31 -24.30 -11.21
N TYR A 244 -21.80 -25.27 -10.41
CA TYR A 244 -21.75 -25.20 -8.94
C TYR A 244 -20.32 -25.16 -8.42
N TYR A 245 -19.41 -25.93 -9.01
CA TYR A 245 -17.99 -25.93 -8.66
C TYR A 245 -17.36 -24.54 -8.86
N TYR A 246 -17.54 -23.92 -10.04
CA TYR A 246 -17.02 -22.58 -10.30
C TYR A 246 -17.68 -21.52 -9.41
N ALA A 247 -19.01 -21.57 -9.22
CA ALA A 247 -19.72 -20.65 -8.33
C ALA A 247 -19.18 -20.74 -6.89
N THR A 248 -18.88 -21.95 -6.41
CA THR A 248 -18.32 -22.18 -5.07
C THR A 248 -16.90 -21.61 -4.95
N ILE A 249 -16.04 -21.85 -5.95
CA ILE A 249 -14.68 -21.29 -5.96
C ILE A 249 -14.72 -19.77 -5.95
N ILE A 250 -15.55 -19.16 -6.80
CA ILE A 250 -15.70 -17.70 -6.86
C ILE A 250 -16.22 -17.15 -5.52
N SER A 251 -17.13 -17.85 -4.87
CA SER A 251 -17.68 -17.45 -3.57
C SER A 251 -16.63 -17.48 -2.46
N VAL A 252 -15.88 -18.57 -2.35
CA VAL A 252 -14.95 -18.76 -1.24
C VAL A 252 -13.63 -18.02 -1.49
N PHE A 253 -12.98 -18.35 -2.60
CA PHE A 253 -11.61 -17.92 -2.90
C PHE A 253 -11.53 -16.55 -3.53
N CYS A 254 -12.56 -16.11 -4.26
CA CYS A 254 -12.56 -14.80 -4.92
C CYS A 254 -13.49 -13.78 -4.24
N THR A 255 -14.24 -14.17 -3.20
CA THR A 255 -15.16 -13.27 -2.49
C THR A 255 -14.91 -13.30 -0.98
N VAL A 256 -15.34 -14.32 -0.25
CA VAL A 256 -15.34 -14.28 1.23
C VAL A 256 -13.95 -14.04 1.82
N ILE A 257 -12.96 -14.85 1.44
CA ILE A 257 -11.60 -14.75 1.98
C ILE A 257 -10.94 -13.42 1.59
N PRO A 258 -10.92 -13.02 0.29
CA PRO A 258 -10.30 -11.76 -0.11
C PRO A 258 -10.99 -10.53 0.48
N PHE A 259 -12.29 -10.55 0.71
CA PHE A 259 -13.00 -9.42 1.32
C PHE A 259 -12.52 -9.15 2.74
N PHE A 260 -12.41 -10.18 3.60
CA PHE A 260 -11.88 -10.02 4.94
C PHE A 260 -10.45 -9.48 4.94
N ILE A 261 -9.60 -10.06 4.07
CA ILE A 261 -8.20 -9.66 3.93
C ILE A 261 -8.08 -8.22 3.40
N LEU A 262 -8.82 -7.87 2.35
CA LEU A 262 -8.80 -6.55 1.72
C LEU A 262 -9.18 -5.47 2.72
N PHE A 263 -10.28 -5.66 3.45
CA PHE A 263 -10.78 -4.63 4.35
C PHE A 263 -9.94 -4.47 5.61
N GLU A 264 -9.29 -5.53 6.07
CA GLU A 264 -8.24 -5.42 7.08
C GLU A 264 -6.99 -4.68 6.53
N GLY A 265 -6.66 -4.85 5.26
CA GLY A 265 -5.66 -4.06 4.55
C GLY A 265 -6.02 -2.58 4.44
N ILE A 266 -7.24 -2.27 3.98
CA ILE A 266 -7.78 -0.90 3.85
C ILE A 266 -7.80 -0.19 5.20
N LYS A 267 -8.13 -0.90 6.28
CA LYS A 267 -8.07 -0.34 7.65
C LYS A 267 -6.66 0.15 8.02
N ARG A 268 -5.61 -0.44 7.44
CA ARG A 268 -4.19 -0.15 7.77
C ARG A 268 -3.56 0.91 6.88
N ILE A 269 -3.81 0.86 5.56
CA ILE A 269 -3.15 1.74 4.57
C ILE A 269 -4.12 2.67 3.84
N GLY A 270 -5.43 2.54 4.06
CA GLY A 270 -6.48 3.36 3.44
C GLY A 270 -6.88 2.88 2.04
N SER A 271 -8.03 3.36 1.56
CA SER A 271 -8.62 2.94 0.27
C SER A 271 -7.80 3.39 -0.94
N THR A 272 -7.24 4.60 -0.93
CA THR A 272 -6.44 5.12 -2.06
C THR A 272 -5.17 4.30 -2.28
N GLN A 273 -4.38 4.03 -1.24
CA GLN A 273 -3.17 3.21 -1.38
C GLN A 273 -3.53 1.76 -1.74
N SER A 274 -4.59 1.22 -1.13
CA SER A 274 -5.06 -0.13 -1.46
C SER A 274 -5.46 -0.25 -2.93
N ALA A 275 -6.17 0.74 -3.47
CA ALA A 275 -6.61 0.75 -4.86
C ALA A 275 -5.43 0.77 -5.84
N ILE A 276 -4.39 1.54 -5.56
CA ILE A 276 -3.20 1.58 -6.43
C ILE A 276 -2.43 0.24 -6.35
N ILE A 277 -2.30 -0.35 -5.16
CA ILE A 277 -1.67 -1.68 -5.03
C ILE A 277 -2.47 -2.74 -5.79
N SER A 278 -3.81 -2.68 -5.73
CA SER A 278 -4.68 -3.59 -6.47
C SER A 278 -4.57 -3.47 -7.99
N MET A 279 -3.93 -2.43 -8.53
CA MET A 279 -3.60 -2.33 -9.97
C MET A 279 -2.58 -3.36 -10.44
N ILE A 280 -2.02 -4.18 -9.55
CA ILE A 280 -1.30 -5.41 -9.94
C ILE A 280 -2.25 -6.46 -10.56
N GLY A 281 -3.56 -6.32 -10.36
CA GLY A 281 -4.58 -7.27 -10.81
C GLY A 281 -4.52 -7.63 -12.29
N PRO A 282 -4.50 -6.68 -13.25
CA PRO A 282 -4.36 -6.98 -14.68
C PRO A 282 -3.12 -7.82 -15.02
N ALA A 283 -2.00 -7.55 -14.36
CA ALA A 283 -0.78 -8.33 -14.57
C ALA A 283 -0.96 -9.79 -14.10
N ILE A 284 -1.60 -9.99 -12.95
CA ILE A 284 -1.93 -11.31 -12.42
C ILE A 284 -2.93 -12.03 -13.34
N THR A 285 -3.99 -11.34 -13.79
CA THR A 285 -4.98 -11.91 -14.72
C THR A 285 -4.32 -12.35 -16.02
N LEU A 286 -3.40 -11.55 -16.59
CA LEU A 286 -2.69 -11.91 -17.81
C LEU A 286 -1.83 -13.17 -17.61
N LEU A 287 -1.04 -13.22 -16.55
CA LEU A 287 -0.20 -14.40 -16.24
C LEU A 287 -1.05 -15.64 -16.00
N ALA A 288 -2.15 -15.49 -15.26
CA ALA A 288 -3.07 -16.58 -15.00
C ALA A 288 -3.79 -17.04 -16.28
N ALA A 289 -4.15 -16.13 -17.19
CA ALA A 289 -4.73 -16.47 -18.49
C ALA A 289 -3.76 -17.32 -19.34
N HIS A 290 -2.47 -16.98 -19.34
CA HIS A 290 -1.46 -17.81 -20.00
C HIS A 290 -1.40 -19.23 -19.42
N THR A 291 -1.37 -19.36 -18.09
CA THR A 291 -1.22 -20.66 -17.43
C THR A 291 -2.48 -21.53 -17.44
N ILE A 292 -3.67 -20.91 -17.33
CA ILE A 292 -4.94 -21.61 -17.15
C ILE A 292 -5.67 -21.76 -18.49
N LEU A 293 -5.69 -20.72 -19.31
CA LEU A 293 -6.40 -20.70 -20.60
C LEU A 293 -5.48 -21.01 -21.78
N SER A 294 -4.17 -21.25 -21.54
CA SER A 294 -3.16 -21.49 -22.57
C SER A 294 -3.07 -20.36 -23.63
N GLU A 295 -3.42 -19.13 -23.24
CA GLU A 295 -3.32 -17.95 -24.12
C GLU A 295 -1.85 -17.58 -24.38
N LYS A 296 -1.48 -17.23 -25.61
CA LYS A 296 -0.10 -16.83 -25.94
C LYS A 296 0.18 -15.42 -25.41
N LEU A 297 1.27 -15.27 -24.66
CA LEU A 297 1.75 -13.96 -24.21
C LEU A 297 2.57 -13.28 -25.29
N ASP A 298 2.22 -12.04 -25.59
CA ASP A 298 3.04 -11.17 -26.43
C ASP A 298 4.13 -10.47 -25.61
N ILE A 299 5.27 -10.18 -26.24
CA ILE A 299 6.40 -9.48 -25.60
C ILE A 299 5.96 -8.11 -25.09
N ASN A 300 5.11 -7.40 -25.83
CA ASN A 300 4.58 -6.11 -25.40
C ASN A 300 3.79 -6.25 -24.09
N GLN A 301 2.97 -7.29 -23.97
CA GLN A 301 2.19 -7.53 -22.76
C GLN A 301 3.09 -7.78 -21.55
N LEU A 302 4.20 -8.50 -21.75
CA LEU A 302 5.19 -8.75 -20.70
C LEU A 302 5.92 -7.47 -20.26
N MET A 303 6.26 -6.58 -21.20
CA MET A 303 6.76 -5.24 -20.88
C MET A 303 5.74 -4.42 -20.09
N GLY A 304 4.47 -4.49 -20.48
CA GLY A 304 3.37 -3.82 -19.76
C GLY A 304 3.25 -4.31 -18.31
N VAL A 305 3.40 -5.63 -18.07
CA VAL A 305 3.45 -6.22 -16.72
C VAL A 305 4.60 -5.64 -15.90
N VAL A 306 5.80 -5.58 -16.46
CA VAL A 306 6.97 -5.04 -15.75
C VAL A 306 6.74 -3.58 -15.36
N ILE A 307 6.23 -2.75 -16.28
CA ILE A 307 5.93 -1.33 -16.02
C ILE A 307 4.85 -1.18 -14.95
N ALA A 308 3.78 -1.98 -15.00
CA ALA A 308 2.71 -1.95 -14.00
C ALA A 308 3.24 -2.29 -12.59
N ILE A 309 4.06 -3.34 -12.49
CA ILE A 309 4.67 -3.75 -11.21
C ILE A 309 5.62 -2.66 -10.67
N LEU A 310 6.41 -2.02 -11.53
CA LEU A 310 7.29 -0.91 -11.12
C LEU A 310 6.51 0.27 -10.56
N GLY A 311 5.38 0.62 -11.19
CA GLY A 311 4.48 1.67 -10.70
C GLY A 311 3.94 1.37 -9.30
N VAL A 312 3.49 0.14 -9.05
CA VAL A 312 3.04 -0.29 -7.72
C VAL A 312 4.19 -0.29 -6.71
N PHE A 313 5.37 -0.79 -7.11
CA PHE A 313 6.55 -0.85 -6.25
C PHE A 313 7.02 0.53 -5.80
N MET A 314 6.87 1.57 -6.62
CA MET A 314 7.22 2.95 -6.27
C MET A 314 6.45 3.47 -5.04
N ILE A 315 5.19 3.06 -4.85
CA ILE A 315 4.41 3.41 -3.65
C ILE A 315 4.85 2.59 -2.45
N ILE A 316 5.04 1.28 -2.65
CA ILE A 316 5.47 0.37 -1.59
C ILE A 316 6.84 0.82 -1.05
N GLY A 317 7.78 1.08 -1.95
CA GLY A 317 9.12 1.57 -1.65
C GLY A 317 9.10 2.87 -0.87
N ASN A 318 8.36 3.89 -1.32
CA ASN A 318 8.29 5.16 -0.57
C ASN A 318 7.68 4.99 0.83
N ASN A 319 6.62 4.19 0.99
CA ASN A 319 6.03 3.96 2.31
C ASN A 319 6.99 3.22 3.26
N ILE A 320 7.67 2.19 2.75
CA ILE A 320 8.64 1.40 3.51
C ILE A 320 9.86 2.26 3.84
N LEU A 321 10.40 2.99 2.87
CA LEU A 321 11.57 3.86 3.04
C LEU A 321 11.27 5.03 3.98
N ASP A 322 10.12 5.70 3.86
CA ASP A 322 9.74 6.78 4.79
C ASP A 322 9.60 6.25 6.23
N THR A 323 9.05 5.05 6.39
CA THR A 323 8.85 4.47 7.72
C THR A 323 10.17 3.94 8.29
N ALA A 324 10.98 3.26 7.47
CA ALA A 324 12.33 2.84 7.83
C ALA A 324 13.21 4.03 8.17
N TRP A 325 13.15 5.12 7.39
CA TRP A 325 13.85 6.37 7.65
C TRP A 325 13.37 7.03 8.92
N LYS A 326 12.06 7.14 9.17
CA LYS A 326 11.52 7.66 10.45
C LYS A 326 11.95 6.82 11.64
N ASN A 327 12.02 5.49 11.48
CA ASN A 327 12.48 4.59 12.54
C ASN A 327 13.97 4.77 12.81
N LEU A 328 14.80 4.82 11.76
CA LEU A 328 16.23 5.12 11.84
C LEU A 328 16.46 6.50 12.43
N TYR A 329 15.73 7.52 11.98
CA TYR A 329 15.79 8.88 12.52
C TYR A 329 15.39 8.94 13.99
N ASN A 330 14.33 8.24 14.41
CA ASN A 330 13.92 8.19 15.81
C ASN A 330 14.88 7.34 16.68
N GLN A 331 15.57 6.36 16.11
CA GLN A 331 16.64 5.60 16.79
C GLN A 331 17.93 6.41 16.91
N LEU A 332 18.27 7.22 15.89
CA LEU A 332 19.45 8.07 15.86
C LEU A 332 19.26 9.38 16.63
N ASN A 333 18.03 9.91 16.66
CA ASN A 333 17.59 11.07 17.42
C ASN A 333 16.35 10.70 18.26
N PRO A 334 16.51 9.87 19.31
CA PRO A 334 15.43 9.67 20.26
C PRO A 334 15.17 11.02 20.90
N ASN A 335 14.00 11.62 20.64
CA ASN A 335 13.56 12.94 21.12
C ASN A 335 14.39 13.38 22.33
N PRO A 336 15.30 14.38 22.21
CA PRO A 336 15.75 15.04 23.41
C PRO A 336 14.46 15.63 23.98
N LYS A 337 14.05 15.17 25.17
CA LYS A 337 13.30 16.08 26.04
C LYS A 337 14.10 17.38 25.95
N THR A 338 13.49 18.46 25.49
CA THR A 338 14.05 19.79 25.60
C THR A 338 14.17 20.06 27.10
N ILE A 339 15.22 19.53 27.70
CA ILE A 339 15.76 20.06 28.94
C ILE A 339 16.50 21.27 28.41
N THR A 340 15.79 22.40 28.38
CA THR A 340 16.41 23.71 28.26
C THR A 340 17.27 23.86 29.51
N ILE A 341 18.48 23.29 29.49
CA ILE A 341 19.50 23.65 30.46
C ILE A 341 19.97 25.01 29.95
N THR A 342 19.36 26.06 30.48
CA THR A 342 20.00 27.37 30.53
C THR A 342 21.28 27.17 31.32
N LEU A 343 22.37 26.89 30.61
CA LEU A 343 23.71 27.03 31.17
C LEU A 343 23.91 28.53 31.35
N GLU A 344 23.79 29.01 32.58
CA GLU A 344 24.39 30.30 32.93
C GLU A 344 25.89 30.21 32.56
N PRO A 345 26.42 31.16 31.79
CA PRO A 345 27.83 31.15 31.47
C PRO A 345 28.62 31.30 32.76
N SER A 346 29.50 30.34 33.08
CA SER A 346 30.45 30.50 34.17
C SER A 346 31.31 31.73 33.87
N GLN A 347 31.22 32.76 34.73
CA GLN A 347 31.81 34.08 34.50
C GLN A 347 33.35 34.12 34.41
N ASN A 348 34.05 32.98 34.47
CA ASN A 348 35.52 32.87 34.48
C ASN A 348 36.08 31.84 33.48
N ALA A 349 35.43 31.57 32.35
CA ALA A 349 36.02 30.72 31.31
C ALA A 349 37.09 31.49 30.51
N ASN A 350 38.32 30.95 30.46
CA ASN A 350 39.42 31.50 29.67
C ASN A 350 39.05 31.60 28.18
N LEU A 351 39.63 32.55 27.44
CA LEU A 351 39.38 32.74 25.99
C LEU A 351 39.52 31.44 25.18
N TRP A 352 40.44 30.58 25.58
CA TRP A 352 40.64 29.27 24.96
C TRP A 352 39.50 28.28 25.23
N GLU A 353 38.89 28.30 26.42
CA GLU A 353 37.74 27.46 26.76
C GLU A 353 36.45 27.96 26.10
N GLN A 354 36.30 29.27 25.93
CA GLN A 354 35.20 29.85 25.16
C GLN A 354 35.33 29.50 23.67
N PHE A 355 36.54 29.58 23.11
CA PHE A 355 36.80 29.21 21.72
C PHE A 355 36.63 27.70 21.48
N SER A 356 37.16 26.86 22.36
CA SER A 356 37.02 25.40 22.31
C SER A 356 35.56 24.98 22.45
N SER A 357 34.82 25.53 23.42
CA SER A 357 33.40 25.23 23.60
C SER A 357 32.54 25.76 22.45
N TRP A 358 32.95 26.85 21.79
CA TRP A 358 32.33 27.36 20.57
C TRP A 358 32.59 26.44 19.36
N ILE A 359 33.81 25.95 19.14
CA ILE A 359 34.09 25.00 18.04
C ILE A 359 33.36 23.67 18.25
N LEU A 360 33.29 23.19 19.50
CA LEU A 360 32.70 21.89 19.84
C LEU A 360 31.18 21.96 20.10
N SER A 361 30.58 23.15 20.06
CA SER A 361 29.16 23.37 20.20
C SER A 361 28.39 22.72 19.04
N THR A 362 27.39 21.89 19.35
CA THR A 362 26.47 21.29 18.37
C THR A 362 25.65 22.32 17.58
N ASN A 363 25.66 23.59 18.00
CA ASN A 363 25.03 24.70 17.27
C ASN A 363 25.96 25.35 16.23
N ASN A 364 27.27 25.09 16.25
CA ASN A 364 28.20 25.63 15.27
C ASN A 364 28.47 24.62 14.16
N LEU A 365 27.86 24.88 13.00
CA LEU A 365 27.87 24.04 11.80
C LEU A 365 29.17 24.20 10.99
N LEU A 366 30.34 23.90 11.55
CA LEU A 366 31.60 24.02 10.79
C LEU A 366 32.46 22.76 10.94
N TYR A 367 32.48 21.92 9.90
CA TYR A 367 33.40 20.78 9.78
C TYR A 367 34.46 21.11 8.72
N ILE A 368 35.74 20.97 9.07
CA ILE A 368 36.86 21.08 8.14
C ILE A 368 37.27 19.66 7.74
N GLY A 369 36.97 19.25 6.51
CA GLY A 369 37.41 17.97 5.95
C GLY A 369 38.89 17.99 5.54
N TRP A 370 39.47 16.81 5.35
CA TRP A 370 40.90 16.56 5.05
C TRP A 370 41.46 17.24 3.78
N PHE A 371 40.64 17.95 3.00
CA PHE A 371 41.06 18.74 1.83
C PHE A 371 40.68 20.23 1.90
N GLY A 372 40.43 20.77 3.10
CA GLY A 372 40.13 22.20 3.25
C GLY A 372 38.74 22.63 2.77
N VAL A 373 37.84 21.68 2.50
CA VAL A 373 36.46 21.98 2.14
C VAL A 373 35.65 22.26 3.41
N LEU A 374 35.16 23.49 3.51
CA LEU A 374 34.22 23.95 4.54
C LEU A 374 32.82 23.37 4.26
N MET A 375 32.29 22.56 5.18
CA MET A 375 30.92 22.05 5.07
C MET A 375 30.03 22.51 6.23
N PHE A 376 28.88 23.11 5.87
CA PHE A 376 27.80 23.45 6.78
C PHE A 376 26.85 22.25 6.93
N SER A 377 26.47 21.88 8.16
CA SER A 377 25.79 20.60 8.46
C SER A 377 24.37 20.43 7.85
N LYS A 378 23.68 21.51 7.42
CA LYS A 378 22.46 21.40 6.58
C LYS A 378 22.74 21.01 5.12
N GLY A 379 23.99 21.12 4.68
CA GLY A 379 24.44 20.83 3.33
C GLY A 379 25.08 19.46 3.18
N ILE A 380 25.10 18.57 4.19
CA ILE A 380 25.75 17.24 4.07
C ILE A 380 25.23 16.45 2.84
N PRO A 381 23.92 16.38 2.56
CA PRO A 381 23.44 15.73 1.34
C PRO A 381 23.88 16.46 0.06
N LEU A 382 23.96 17.79 0.09
CA LEU A 382 24.40 18.63 -1.04
C LEU A 382 25.91 18.58 -1.27
N GLY A 383 26.71 18.44 -0.22
CA GLY A 383 28.16 18.36 -0.27
C GLY A 383 28.62 16.97 -0.72
N ILE A 384 27.93 15.93 -0.25
CA ILE A 384 28.07 14.57 -0.78
C ILE A 384 27.64 14.56 -2.24
N SER A 385 26.41 15.00 -2.56
CA SER A 385 25.92 15.10 -3.95
C SER A 385 26.84 15.95 -4.84
N GLY A 386 27.38 17.06 -4.34
CA GLY A 386 28.31 17.93 -5.05
C GLY A 386 29.67 17.25 -5.31
N ALA A 387 30.20 16.50 -4.34
CA ALA A 387 31.40 15.69 -4.53
C ALA A 387 31.15 14.54 -5.52
N PHE A 388 30.00 13.87 -5.44
CA PHE A 388 29.57 12.85 -6.40
C PHE A 388 29.41 13.42 -7.81
N ASN A 389 28.77 14.60 -7.96
CA ASN A 389 28.57 15.26 -9.24
C ASN A 389 29.90 15.73 -9.83
N PHE A 390 30.80 16.31 -9.02
CA PHE A 390 32.14 16.67 -9.45
C PHE A 390 32.94 15.43 -9.92
N ILE A 391 32.90 14.34 -9.15
CA ILE A 391 33.59 13.10 -9.51
C ILE A 391 32.99 12.49 -10.79
N ILE A 392 31.67 12.47 -10.96
CA ILE A 392 31.00 11.93 -12.16
C ILE A 392 31.30 12.80 -13.40
N ILE A 393 31.25 14.13 -13.27
CA ILE A 393 31.58 15.05 -14.38
C ILE A 393 33.06 14.91 -14.75
N PHE A 394 33.95 14.82 -13.77
CA PHE A 394 35.37 14.59 -13.98
C PHE A 394 35.66 13.21 -14.61
N LEU A 395 34.92 12.16 -14.21
CA LEU A 395 34.98 10.83 -14.81
C LEU A 395 34.48 10.82 -16.28
N ALA A 396 33.45 11.62 -16.58
CA ALA A 396 32.87 11.74 -17.91
C ALA A 396 33.75 12.55 -18.87
N GLU A 397 34.43 13.61 -18.39
CA GLU A 397 35.29 14.46 -19.22
C GLU A 397 36.66 13.85 -19.53
N TYR A 398 37.24 13.03 -18.63
CA TYR A 398 38.60 12.52 -18.80
C TYR A 398 38.71 11.03 -19.15
N ASN A 399 37.59 10.31 -19.29
CA ASN A 399 37.52 8.93 -19.80
C ASN A 399 38.52 7.93 -19.14
N ILE A 400 38.73 8.07 -17.82
CA ILE A 400 39.79 7.37 -17.04
C ILE A 400 39.42 5.90 -16.70
N LEU A 401 38.32 5.35 -17.24
CA LEU A 401 37.71 4.08 -16.80
C LEU A 401 38.48 2.79 -17.14
N MET A 402 39.68 2.85 -17.72
CA MET A 402 40.34 1.65 -18.30
C MET A 402 41.51 1.08 -17.48
N HIS A 403 41.97 1.70 -16.39
CA HIS A 403 43.14 1.18 -15.63
C HIS A 403 42.75 0.47 -14.31
N PRO A 404 43.09 -0.82 -14.11
CA PRO A 404 42.70 -1.60 -12.91
C PRO A 404 43.18 -1.01 -11.58
N LEU A 405 44.36 -0.39 -11.54
CA LEU A 405 44.88 0.30 -10.34
C LEU A 405 44.02 1.50 -9.91
N TYR A 406 43.29 2.12 -10.85
CA TYR A 406 42.40 3.25 -10.56
C TYR A 406 41.05 2.77 -10.01
N LEU A 407 40.51 1.64 -10.51
CA LEU A 407 39.36 0.98 -9.89
C LEU A 407 39.65 0.57 -8.44
N LEU A 408 40.88 0.13 -8.17
CA LEU A 408 41.33 -0.19 -6.82
C LEU A 408 41.40 1.05 -5.92
N SER A 409 41.92 2.18 -6.40
CA SER A 409 41.97 3.42 -5.60
C SER A 409 40.58 3.98 -5.31
N VAL A 410 39.67 3.93 -6.29
CA VAL A 410 38.25 4.28 -6.10
C VAL A 410 37.61 3.35 -5.06
N ALA A 411 37.80 2.04 -5.17
CA ALA A 411 37.29 1.09 -4.17
C ALA A 411 37.85 1.33 -2.76
N ILE A 412 39.13 1.74 -2.64
CA ILE A 412 39.75 2.09 -1.37
C ILE A 412 39.16 3.38 -0.79
N VAL A 413 38.90 4.41 -1.60
CA VAL A 413 38.28 5.67 -1.14
C VAL A 413 36.82 5.47 -0.74
N PHE A 414 36.05 4.70 -1.51
CA PHE A 414 34.68 4.31 -1.16
C PHE A 414 34.65 3.43 0.10
N GLY A 415 35.54 2.44 0.19
CA GLY A 415 35.67 1.56 1.35
C GLY A 415 36.08 2.33 2.61
N GLY A 416 37.06 3.25 2.48
CA GLY A 416 37.58 4.07 3.58
C GLY A 416 36.57 5.09 4.09
N SER A 417 35.81 5.74 3.21
CA SER A 417 34.73 6.67 3.62
C SER A 417 33.58 5.94 4.32
N LEU A 418 33.22 4.75 3.85
CA LEU A 418 32.23 3.89 4.50
C LEU A 418 32.72 3.37 5.87
N PHE A 419 33.99 2.96 5.96
CA PHE A 419 34.62 2.55 7.23
C PHE A 419 34.68 3.71 8.23
N PHE A 420 35.00 4.93 7.80
CA PHE A 420 35.01 6.11 8.66
C PHE A 420 33.61 6.51 9.13
N ALA A 421 32.59 6.39 8.28
CA ALA A 421 31.20 6.61 8.68
C ALA A 421 30.74 5.59 9.74
N ILE A 422 31.13 4.32 9.58
CA ILE A 422 30.84 3.26 10.55
C ILE A 422 31.63 3.47 11.85
N TYR A 423 32.92 3.81 11.76
CA TYR A 423 33.79 4.02 12.93
C TYR A 423 33.39 5.27 13.72
N GLY A 424 33.03 6.36 13.03
CA GLY A 424 32.48 7.58 13.65
C GLY A 424 31.22 7.27 14.45
N ASN A 425 30.31 6.44 13.91
CA ASN A 425 29.13 5.96 14.65
C ASN A 425 29.50 5.09 15.87
N PHE A 426 30.51 4.22 15.74
CA PHE A 426 30.98 3.40 16.86
C PHE A 426 31.60 4.24 17.99
N VAL A 427 32.47 5.20 17.67
CA VAL A 427 33.08 6.10 18.64
C VAL A 427 32.01 6.94 19.34
N ASN A 428 31.06 7.50 18.58
CA ASN A 428 29.98 8.30 19.16
C ASN A 428 29.08 7.46 20.08
N SER A 429 28.73 6.22 19.67
CA SER A 429 27.98 5.29 20.52
C SER A 429 28.74 4.88 21.79
N SER A 430 30.07 4.76 21.70
CA SER A 430 30.93 4.41 22.85
C SER A 430 31.07 5.56 23.85
N LEU A 431 31.16 6.81 23.36
CA LEU A 431 31.19 8.02 24.19
C LEU A 431 29.86 8.25 24.90
N ILE A 432 28.74 8.02 24.20
CA ILE A 432 27.40 8.05 24.78
C ILE A 432 27.26 6.98 25.87
N ARG A 433 27.72 5.73 25.62
CA ARG A 433 27.71 4.64 26.60
C ARG A 433 28.58 4.94 27.83
N LYS A 434 29.74 5.56 27.66
CA LYS A 434 30.66 5.93 28.76
C LYS A 434 30.08 7.06 29.63
N ASN A 435 29.42 8.04 29.01
CA ASN A 435 28.75 9.13 29.71
C ASN A 435 27.49 8.67 30.47
N ILE A 436 26.81 7.62 30.00
CA ILE A 436 25.68 7.01 30.72
C ILE A 436 26.18 6.23 31.96
N LYS A 437 27.29 5.49 31.85
CA LYS A 437 27.89 4.75 32.97
C LYS A 437 28.49 5.63 34.08
N ASN A 438 28.99 6.83 33.73
CA ASN A 438 29.52 7.78 34.72
C ASN A 438 28.43 8.62 35.41
N LYS A 439 27.16 8.48 35.00
CA LYS A 439 26.01 9.22 35.55
C LYS A 439 24.97 8.33 36.27
N SER A 440 25.21 7.02 36.34
CA SER A 440 24.52 6.05 37.20
C SER A 440 25.37 5.76 38.43
#